data_AF-A0A3A9C0Y5-F1
#
_entry.id   AF-A0A3A9C0Y5-F1
#
_cell.length_a   1.000
_cell.length_b   1.000
_cell.length_c   1.000
_cell.angle_alpha   90.00
_cell.angle_beta   90.00
_cell.angle_gamma   90.00
#
_symmetry.space_group_name_H-M   'P 1'
#
loop_
_entity.id
_entity.type
_entity.pdbx_description
1 polymer ?
#
loop_
_entity_poly.entity_id
_entity_poly.type
_entity_poly.pdbx_seq_one_letter_code
_entity_poly.pdbx_strand_id
1 'polypeptide(L)' 'MQTCVIGVRSESNAKRVMQTRSNWIQRKLGLKVNKTKIHITRPQKLKYLGFGFYKDSEAKEWKCRPH' A
#
# COMPACT_ATOMS: atom_id res chain seq x y z
N MET A 1 -8.49 14.44 0.43
CA MET A 1 -7.81 13.24 0.96
C MET A 1 -7.04 12.60 -0.19
N GLN A 2 -5.71 12.51 -0.11
CA GLN A 2 -4.92 11.81 -1.13
C GLN A 2 -4.51 10.45 -0.56
N THR A 3 -5.11 9.39 -1.08
CA THR A 3 -4.81 8.01 -0.69
C THR A 3 -4.29 7.27 -1.90
N CYS A 4 -3.01 6.90 -1.88
CA CYS A 4 -2.38 6.10 -2.93
C CYS A 4 -1.99 4.75 -2.33
N VAL A 5 -2.38 3.66 -3.00
CA VAL A 5 -2.03 2.29 -2.61
C VAL A 5 -0.97 1.77 -3.58
N ILE A 6 0.10 1.16 -3.06
CA ILE A 6 1.17 0.56 -3.86
C ILE A 6 1.22 -0.93 -3.53
N GLY A 7 0.88 -1.77 -4.50
CA GLY A 7 1.01 -3.21 -4.40
C GLY A 7 2.41 -3.67 -4.81
N VAL A 8 3.07 -4.47 -3.98
CA VAL A 8 4.36 -5.10 -4.30
C VAL A 8 4.33 -6.57 -3.92
N ARG A 9 5.05 -7.39 -4.69
CA ARG A 9 5.09 -8.85 -4.49
C ARG A 9 5.91 -9.28 -3.27
N SER A 10 6.83 -8.44 -2.80
CA SER A 10 7.79 -8.78 -1.74
C SER A 10 7.92 -7.67 -0.71
N GLU A 11 8.07 -8.04 0.56
CA GLU A 11 8.23 -7.09 1.66
C GLU A 11 9.50 -6.23 1.53
N SER A 12 10.61 -6.82 1.05
CA SER A 12 11.87 -6.10 0.81
C SER A 12 11.70 -4.98 -0.22
N ASN A 13 10.94 -5.25 -1.29
CA ASN A 13 10.59 -4.24 -2.28
C ASN A 13 9.67 -3.18 -1.69
N ALA A 14 8.73 -3.57 -0.80
CA ALA A 14 7.86 -2.63 -0.10
C ALA A 14 8.66 -1.63 0.73
N LYS A 15 9.61 -2.12 1.53
CA LYS A 15 10.48 -1.30 2.38
C LYS A 15 11.31 -0.31 1.56
N ARG A 16 11.92 -0.80 0.46
CA ARG A 16 12.69 0.03 -0.46
C ARG A 16 11.82 1.10 -1.13
N VAL A 17 10.68 0.72 -1.70
CA VAL A 17 9.76 1.67 -2.37
C VAL A 17 9.23 2.70 -1.38
N MET A 18 8.87 2.31 -0.17
CA MET A 18 8.41 3.22 0.88
C MET A 18 9.47 4.27 1.20
N GLN A 19 10.72 3.88 1.41
CA GLN A 19 11.82 4.81 1.69
C GLN A 19 12.10 5.74 0.50
N THR A 20 12.24 5.18 -0.70
CA THR A 20 12.53 5.95 -1.91
C THR A 20 11.41 6.93 -2.26
N ARG A 21 10.14 6.48 -2.25
CA ARG A 21 8.99 7.35 -2.54
C ARG A 21 8.80 8.42 -1.48
N SER A 22 8.92 8.09 -0.19
CA SER A 22 8.78 9.08 0.89
C SER A 22 9.82 10.18 0.75
N ASN A 23 11.08 9.81 0.50
CA ASN A 23 12.17 10.78 0.32
C ASN A 23 11.97 11.61 -0.96
N TRP A 24 11.58 10.97 -2.07
CA TRP A 24 11.33 11.66 -3.33
C TRP A 24 10.18 12.67 -3.20
N ILE A 25 9.05 12.29 -2.58
CA ILE A 25 7.90 13.18 -2.38
C ILE A 25 8.28 14.36 -1.48
N GLN A 26 8.99 14.10 -0.38
CA GLN A 26 9.40 15.14 0.55
C GLN A 26 10.37 16.15 -0.11
N ARG A 27 11.29 15.67 -0.97
CA ARG A 27 12.27 16.52 -1.67
C ARG A 27 11.70 17.25 -2.88
N LYS A 28 10.82 16.62 -3.66
CA LYS A 28 10.30 17.18 -4.92
C LYS A 28 9.03 17.99 -4.73
N LEU A 29 8.14 17.56 -3.86
CA LEU A 29 6.87 18.26 -3.60
C LEU A 29 6.91 19.12 -2.33
N GLY A 30 7.96 19.02 -1.51
CA GLY A 30 8.04 19.76 -0.23
C GLY A 30 7.00 19.32 0.80
N LEU A 31 6.32 18.20 0.56
CA LEU A 31 5.23 17.72 1.40
C LEU A 31 5.79 17.03 2.66
N LYS A 32 5.21 17.36 3.82
CA LYS A 32 5.49 16.65 5.08
C LYS A 32 4.87 15.26 5.02
N VAL A 33 5.68 14.27 4.65
CA VAL A 33 5.27 12.87 4.64
C VAL A 33 5.23 12.35 6.09
N ASN A 34 4.04 12.09 6.60
CA ASN A 34 3.87 11.40 7.88
C ASN A 34 4.14 9.91 7.70
N LYS A 35 5.37 9.49 7.98
CA LYS A 35 5.80 8.08 7.91
C LYS A 35 4.96 7.15 8.79
N THR A 36 4.36 7.67 9.87
CA THR A 36 3.43 6.95 10.74
C THR A 36 2.11 6.56 10.06
N LYS A 37 1.69 7.29 9.02
CA LYS A 37 0.50 6.93 8.22
C LYS A 37 0.79 5.90 7.14
N ILE A 38 2.07 5.65 6.83
CA ILE A 38 2.47 4.70 5.79
C ILE A 38 2.71 3.35 6.46
N HIS A 39 1.80 2.41 6.25
CA HIS A 39 1.87 1.09 6.85
C HIS A 39 2.03 0.04 5.75
N ILE A 40 3.09 -0.76 5.83
CA ILE A 40 3.23 -1.97 5.02
C ILE A 40 2.35 -3.03 5.66
N THR A 41 1.17 -3.26 5.09
CA THR A 41 0.26 -4.31 5.54
C THR A 41 0.07 -5.36 4.48
N ARG A 42 -0.31 -6.55 4.92
CA ARG A 42 -0.74 -7.59 4.00
C ARG A 42 -2.07 -7.15 3.36
N PRO A 43 -2.28 -7.44 2.06
CA PRO A 43 -3.49 -6.99 1.37
C PRO A 43 -4.78 -7.50 2.04
N GLN A 44 -4.72 -8.67 2.69
CA GLN A 44 -5.80 -9.26 3.49
C GLN A 44 -6.32 -8.39 4.64
N LYS A 45 -5.49 -7.47 5.17
CA LYS A 45 -5.87 -6.55 6.25
C LYS A 45 -6.01 -5.11 5.76
N LEU A 46 -5.83 -4.86 4.46
CA LEU A 46 -5.96 -3.54 3.88
C LEU A 46 -7.45 -3.25 3.64
N LYS A 47 -8.03 -2.33 4.44
CA LYS A 47 -9.34 -1.74 4.16
C LYS A 47 -9.11 -0.49 3.32
N TYR A 48 -9.52 -0.52 2.06
CA TYR A 48 -9.45 0.64 1.18
C TYR A 48 -10.85 0.96 0.67
N LEU A 49 -11.38 2.14 1.01
CA LEU A 49 -12.70 2.61 0.57
C LEU A 49 -13.85 1.62 0.85
N GLY A 50 -13.80 0.88 1.96
CA GLY A 50 -14.81 -0.13 2.30
C GLY A 50 -14.62 -1.49 1.61
N PHE A 51 -13.54 -1.69 0.85
CA PHE A 51 -13.22 -2.98 0.24
C PHE A 51 -12.06 -3.66 0.96
N GLY A 52 -12.21 -4.95 1.22
CA GLY A 52 -11.14 -5.85 1.66
C GLY A 52 -10.60 -6.64 0.48
N PHE A 53 -9.28 -6.83 0.41
CA PHE A 53 -8.65 -7.65 -0.62
C PHE A 53 -8.43 -9.05 -0.10
N TYR A 54 -8.87 -10.07 -0.83
CA TYR A 54 -8.54 -11.46 -0.50
C TYR A 54 -7.86 -12.12 -1.69
N LYS A 55 -6.96 -13.06 -1.37
CA LYS A 55 -6.32 -13.88 -2.38
C LYS A 55 -7.15 -15.15 -2.52
N ASP A 56 -7.70 -15.35 -3.70
CA ASP A 56 -8.39 -16.58 -4.07
C ASP A 56 -7.32 -17.65 -4.31
N SER A 57 -7.28 -18.68 -3.47
CA SER A 57 -6.27 -19.74 -3.55
C SER A 57 -6.49 -20.67 -4.75
N GLU A 58 -7.72 -20.76 -5.25
CA GLU A 58 -8.12 -21.61 -6.37
C GLU A 58 -7.83 -20.92 -7.71
N ALA A 59 -8.21 -19.64 -7.85
CA ALA A 59 -7.96 -18.86 -9.05
C ALA A 59 -6.56 -18.21 -9.10
N LYS A 60 -5.81 -18.20 -7.98
CA LYS A 60 -4.56 -17.43 -7.78
C LYS A 60 -4.69 -15.92 -8.08
N GLU A 61 -5.91 -15.41 -8.09
CA GLU A 61 -6.23 -14.01 -8.39
C GLU A 61 -6.52 -13.21 -7.12
N TRP A 62 -6.24 -11.92 -7.17
CA TRP A 62 -6.62 -10.98 -6.12
C TRP A 62 -8.01 -10.45 -6.41
N LYS A 63 -8.95 -10.70 -5.51
CA LYS A 63 -10.33 -10.23 -5.62
C LYS A 63 -10.63 -9.21 -4.52
N CYS A 64 -11.48 -8.24 -4.86
CA CYS A 64 -11.99 -7.26 -3.92
C CYS A 64 -13.34 -7.76 -3.40
N ARG A 65 -13.53 -7.81 -2.08
CA ARG A 65 -14.85 -8.00 -1.47
C ARG A 65 -15.28 -6.69 -0.81
N PRO A 66 -16.52 -6.23 -1.02
CA PRO A 66 -17.08 -5.19 -0.17
C PRO A 66 -17.11 -5.71 1.28
N HIS A 67 -16.69 -4.87 2.23
CA HIS A 67 -16.78 -5.16 3.66
C HIS A 67 -18.17 -4.80 4.19
#